data_AF-A0A2P0QML2-F1
#
_entry.id   AF-A0A2P0QML2-F1
#
_cell.length_a   1.000
_cell.length_b   1.000
_cell.length_c   1.000
_cell.angle_alpha   90.00
_cell.angle_beta   90.00
_cell.angle_gamma   90.00
#
_symmetry.space_group_name_H-M   'P 1'
#
loop_
_entity.id
_entity.type
_entity.pdbx_description
1 polymer ?
#
loop_
_entity_poly.entity_id
_entity_poly.type
_entity_poly.pdbx_seq_one_letter_code
_entity_poly.pdbx_strand_id
1 'polypeptide(L)'
;MDGLVLDTEATYLIAWQQAAKELGYGLSETFCRSLSGLHYQDVELKLTAYCGAELNMPIFNRLSDIFWREYVNVYGINIKQGFVELMDFIVQQEIPYCLATNSSAITAYECLEFAGIKEVFSTIISRDNVDYGKPAPDIFLKAADLLEVPIHKCLVLEDSYAGIEAASRAGAFSVLVPSLGLIDPLAIELCDVMMTDLYHTLDYLKCER
;
A
#
# COMPACT_ATOMS: atom_id res chain seq x y z
N MET A 1 1.25 -3.10 0.38
CA MET A 1 2.68 -3.02 -0.03
C MET A 1 3.08 -1.56 0.07
N ASP A 2 2.56 -0.74 -0.83
CA ASP A 2 2.47 0.70 -0.67
C ASP A 2 1.85 1.04 0.69
N GLY A 3 2.37 2.06 1.37
CA GLY A 3 1.87 2.57 2.65
C GLY A 3 2.13 1.68 3.89
N LEU A 4 2.29 0.38 3.70
CA LEU A 4 2.51 -0.57 4.80
C LEU A 4 3.94 -1.12 4.86
N VAL A 5 4.46 -1.63 3.74
CA VAL A 5 5.83 -2.19 3.66
C VAL A 5 6.80 -1.13 3.19
N LEU A 6 6.36 -0.32 2.23
CA LEU A 6 7.15 0.69 1.55
C LEU A 6 6.53 2.07 1.77
N ASP A 7 7.36 3.08 1.97
CA ASP A 7 6.95 4.48 2.03
C ASP A 7 6.80 5.08 0.61
N THR A 8 6.03 4.41 -0.25
CA THR A 8 5.85 4.85 -1.65
C THR A 8 5.12 6.18 -1.75
N GLU A 9 4.26 6.50 -0.79
CA GLU A 9 3.49 7.75 -0.73
C GLU A 9 4.39 8.99 -0.74
N ALA A 10 5.50 8.95 -0.01
CA ALA A 10 6.48 10.04 -0.01
C ALA A 10 7.10 10.25 -1.40
N THR A 11 7.32 9.16 -2.14
CA THR A 11 7.87 9.21 -3.50
C THR A 11 6.84 9.70 -4.53
N TYR A 12 5.58 9.28 -4.42
CA TYR A 12 4.49 9.74 -5.29
C TYR A 12 4.20 11.23 -5.08
N LEU A 13 4.25 11.72 -3.84
CA LEU A 13 4.05 13.13 -3.52
C LEU A 13 5.01 14.03 -4.30
N ILE A 14 6.30 13.66 -4.33
CA ILE A 14 7.34 14.41 -5.04
C ILE A 14 7.06 14.41 -6.55
N ALA A 15 6.73 13.25 -7.11
CA ALA A 15 6.43 13.10 -8.52
C ALA A 15 5.20 13.89 -8.97
N TRP A 16 4.11 13.84 -8.19
CA TRP A 16 2.89 14.59 -8.46
C TRP A 16 3.12 16.10 -8.39
N GLN A 17 3.89 16.59 -7.42
CA GLN A 17 4.23 18.01 -7.33
C GLN A 17 5.04 18.49 -8.54
N GLN A 18 6.00 17.68 -9.00
CA GLN A 18 6.80 18.01 -10.20
C GLN A 18 5.93 17.99 -11.46
N ALA A 19 5.11 16.96 -11.66
CA ALA A 19 4.21 16.83 -12.80
C ALA A 19 3.19 17.98 -12.88
N ALA A 20 2.58 18.33 -11.74
CA ALA A 20 1.66 19.46 -11.67
C ALA A 20 2.36 20.78 -12.02
N LYS A 21 3.58 20.99 -11.51
CA LYS A 21 4.37 22.21 -11.75
C LYS A 21 4.69 22.40 -13.23
N GLU A 22 5.06 21.34 -13.94
CA GLU A 22 5.28 21.38 -15.40
C GLU A 22 4.02 21.75 -16.18
N LEU A 23 2.85 21.44 -15.64
CA LEU A 23 1.55 21.82 -16.21
C LEU A 23 1.04 23.19 -15.73
N GLY A 24 1.82 23.92 -14.93
CA GLY A 24 1.46 25.24 -14.42
C GLY A 24 0.61 25.25 -13.15
N TYR A 25 0.49 24.10 -12.47
CA TYR A 25 -0.27 23.96 -11.23
C TYR A 25 0.65 23.80 -10.00
N GLY A 26 0.16 24.17 -8.83
CA GLY A 26 0.86 23.93 -7.56
C GLY A 26 0.03 23.02 -6.66
N LEU A 27 0.56 21.86 -6.30
CA LEU A 27 -0.07 20.96 -5.32
C LEU A 27 0.56 21.17 -3.95
N SER A 28 -0.24 21.53 -2.95
CA SER A 28 0.23 21.59 -1.57
C SER A 28 0.53 20.18 -1.04
N GLU A 29 1.46 20.08 -0.09
CA GLU A 29 1.77 18.80 0.56
C GLU A 29 0.50 18.19 1.20
N THR A 30 -0.31 19.01 1.87
CA THR A 30 -1.59 18.59 2.46
C THR A 30 -2.54 18.00 1.42
N PHE A 31 -2.61 18.59 0.23
CA PHE A 31 -3.44 18.05 -0.84
C PHE A 31 -2.92 16.72 -1.34
N CYS A 32 -1.61 16.60 -1.64
CA CYS A 32 -1.00 15.35 -2.08
C CYS A 32 -1.19 14.22 -1.05
N ARG A 33 -1.02 14.51 0.25
CA ARG A 33 -1.29 13.55 1.33
C ARG A 33 -2.75 13.08 1.34
N SER A 34 -3.70 13.90 0.89
CA SER A 34 -5.10 13.50 0.78
C SER A 34 -5.40 12.56 -0.39
N LEU A 35 -4.45 12.38 -1.31
CA LEU A 35 -4.52 11.43 -2.43
C LEU A 35 -4.03 10.03 -2.03
N SER A 36 -3.31 9.94 -0.91
CA SER A 36 -2.73 8.71 -0.42
C SER A 36 -3.77 7.67 -0.06
N GLY A 37 -3.50 6.41 -0.37
CA GLY A 37 -4.42 5.28 -0.13
C GLY A 37 -5.68 5.26 -1.01
N LEU A 38 -5.89 6.25 -1.87
CA LEU A 38 -7.04 6.28 -2.78
C LEU A 38 -6.85 5.37 -3.99
N HIS A 39 -7.97 4.91 -4.54
CA HIS A 39 -7.95 4.31 -5.86
C HIS A 39 -7.59 5.37 -6.92
N TYR A 40 -6.93 4.92 -7.98
CA TYR A 40 -6.50 5.77 -9.08
C TYR A 40 -7.62 6.69 -9.62
N GLN A 41 -8.84 6.16 -9.77
CA GLN A 41 -9.99 6.94 -10.25
C GLN A 41 -10.34 8.10 -9.31
N ASP A 42 -10.27 7.89 -7.99
CA ASP A 42 -10.53 8.92 -7.00
C ASP A 42 -9.40 9.97 -6.96
N VAL A 43 -8.16 9.54 -7.22
CA VAL A 43 -7.01 10.44 -7.38
C VAL A 43 -7.24 11.37 -8.58
N GLU A 44 -7.62 10.84 -9.75
CA GLU A 44 -7.91 11.66 -10.94
C GLU A 44 -9.06 12.66 -10.69
N LEU A 45 -10.13 12.22 -10.03
CA LEU A 45 -11.27 13.08 -9.68
C LEU A 45 -10.86 14.22 -8.75
N LYS A 46 -10.08 13.92 -7.69
CA LYS A 46 -9.57 14.94 -6.77
C LYS A 46 -8.61 15.92 -7.45
N LEU A 47 -7.70 15.43 -8.29
CA LEU A 47 -6.78 16.28 -9.05
C LEU A 47 -7.54 17.23 -9.98
N THR A 48 -8.52 16.71 -10.71
CA THR A 48 -9.38 17.51 -11.60
C THR A 48 -10.19 18.54 -10.82
N ALA A 49 -10.72 18.18 -9.65
CA ALA A 49 -11.45 19.11 -8.80
C ALA A 49 -10.55 20.21 -8.22
N TYR A 50 -9.29 19.90 -7.92
CA TYR A 50 -8.33 20.84 -7.32
C TYR A 50 -7.69 21.78 -8.35
N CYS A 51 -7.24 21.24 -9.48
CA CYS A 51 -6.56 21.99 -10.54
C CYS A 51 -7.53 22.57 -11.58
N GLY A 52 -8.77 22.08 -11.62
CA GLY A 52 -9.78 22.44 -12.64
C GLY A 52 -9.84 21.45 -13.80
N ALA A 53 -10.96 21.48 -14.53
CA ALA A 53 -11.27 20.55 -15.63
C ALA A 53 -10.32 20.62 -16.83
N GLU A 54 -9.47 21.65 -16.90
CA GLU A 54 -8.46 21.82 -17.96
C GLU A 54 -7.16 21.05 -17.68
N LEU A 55 -6.99 20.48 -16.48
CA LEU A 55 -5.83 19.63 -16.18
C LEU A 55 -5.80 18.45 -17.16
N ASN A 56 -4.76 18.40 -17.99
CA ASN A 56 -4.56 17.29 -18.91
C ASN A 56 -4.06 16.06 -18.13
N MET A 57 -4.99 15.28 -17.59
CA MET A 57 -4.70 14.06 -16.83
C MET A 57 -3.77 13.08 -17.57
N PRO A 58 -3.95 12.78 -18.87
CA PRO A 58 -3.00 11.93 -19.61
C PRO A 58 -1.55 12.44 -19.58
N ILE A 59 -1.32 13.75 -19.73
CA ILE A 59 0.03 14.33 -19.65
C ILE A 59 0.53 14.32 -18.20
N PHE A 60 -0.32 14.66 -17.23
CA PHE A 60 0.02 14.61 -15.81
C PHE A 60 0.50 13.22 -15.39
N ASN A 61 -0.25 12.18 -15.73
CA ASN A 61 0.09 10.79 -15.38
C ASN A 61 1.42 10.36 -16.01
N ARG A 62 1.65 10.73 -17.27
CA ARG A 62 2.93 10.45 -17.95
C ARG A 62 4.10 11.16 -17.27
N LEU A 63 3.96 12.45 -16.97
CA LEU A 63 5.00 13.22 -16.29
C LEU A 63 5.24 12.68 -14.88
N SER A 64 4.18 12.33 -14.16
CA SER A 64 4.28 11.74 -12.82
C SER A 64 5.05 10.43 -12.84
N ASP A 65 4.80 9.53 -13.81
CA ASP A 65 5.57 8.28 -13.93
C ASP A 65 7.06 8.56 -14.21
N ILE A 66 7.36 9.51 -15.11
CA ILE A 66 8.74 9.91 -15.42
C ILE A 66 9.44 10.44 -14.17
N PHE A 67 8.85 11.42 -13.48
CA PHE A 67 9.45 12.03 -12.29
C PHE A 67 9.54 11.07 -11.12
N TRP A 68 8.57 10.17 -10.97
CA TRP A 68 8.64 9.11 -9.98
C TRP A 68 9.83 8.20 -10.25
N ARG A 69 9.99 7.71 -11.49
CA ARG A 69 11.12 6.87 -11.91
C ARG A 69 12.46 7.57 -11.71
N GLU A 70 12.58 8.84 -12.11
CA GLU A 70 13.81 9.62 -11.90
C GLU A 70 14.17 9.71 -10.42
N TYR A 71 13.17 9.97 -9.56
CA TYR A 71 13.38 10.04 -8.12
C TYR A 71 13.82 8.70 -7.52
N VAL A 72 13.06 7.62 -7.74
CA VAL A 72 13.34 6.32 -7.12
C VAL A 72 14.62 5.66 -7.64
N ASN A 73 15.05 5.97 -8.88
CA ASN A 73 16.35 5.51 -9.38
C ASN A 73 17.53 6.14 -8.63
N VAL A 74 17.39 7.37 -8.14
CA VAL A 74 18.46 8.09 -7.43
C VAL A 74 18.40 7.83 -5.92
N TYR A 75 17.20 7.83 -5.35
CA TYR A 75 17.00 7.82 -3.90
C TYR A 75 16.45 6.49 -3.35
N GLY A 76 16.02 5.57 -4.21
CA GLY A 76 15.33 4.35 -3.82
C GLY A 76 13.93 4.61 -3.24
N ILE A 77 13.37 3.57 -2.63
CA ILE A 77 12.12 3.65 -1.87
C ILE A 77 12.42 3.21 -0.43
N ASN A 78 12.06 4.05 0.54
CA ASN A 78 12.27 3.71 1.94
C ASN A 78 11.33 2.57 2.37
N ILE A 79 11.86 1.66 3.17
CA ILE A 79 11.09 0.64 3.89
C ILE A 79 10.40 1.31 5.08
N LYS A 80 9.17 0.91 5.40
CA LYS A 80 8.46 1.41 6.58
C LYS A 80 9.17 1.00 7.87
N GLN A 81 9.21 1.92 8.82
CA GLN A 81 9.81 1.71 10.14
C GLN A 81 9.12 0.53 10.85
N GLY A 82 9.90 -0.37 11.45
CA GLY A 82 9.42 -1.58 12.10
C GLY A 82 9.19 -2.78 11.18
N PHE A 83 9.24 -2.61 9.84
CA PHE A 83 9.03 -3.73 8.92
C PHE A 83 10.12 -4.79 9.02
N VAL A 84 11.38 -4.38 9.11
CA VAL A 84 12.51 -5.33 9.17
C VAL A 84 12.43 -6.16 10.44
N GLU A 85 12.18 -5.51 11.59
CA GLU A 85 12.06 -6.16 12.89
C GLU A 85 10.84 -7.09 12.96
N LEU A 86 9.73 -6.69 12.33
CA LEU A 86 8.56 -7.53 12.18
C LEU A 86 8.85 -8.78 11.33
N MET A 87 9.55 -8.62 10.21
CA MET A 87 9.91 -9.74 9.35
C MET A 87 10.90 -10.69 10.03
N ASP A 88 11.89 -10.16 10.75
CA ASP A 88 12.82 -10.97 11.54
C ASP A 88 12.07 -11.84 12.55
N PHE A 89 11.07 -11.28 13.23
CA PHE A 89 10.21 -12.05 14.13
C PHE A 89 9.39 -13.10 13.40
N ILE A 90 8.72 -12.74 12.30
CA ILE A 90 7.90 -13.67 11.50
C ILE A 90 8.74 -14.87 11.04
N VAL A 91 9.96 -14.62 10.53
CA VAL A 91 10.89 -15.65 10.06
C VAL A 91 11.39 -16.52 11.22
N GLN A 92 11.81 -15.92 12.34
CA GLN A 92 12.27 -16.67 13.52
C GLN A 92 11.18 -17.57 14.11
N GLN A 93 9.92 -17.21 13.95
CA GLN A 93 8.76 -17.97 14.44
C GLN A 93 8.19 -18.93 13.40
N GLU A 94 8.82 -19.04 12.23
CA GLU A 94 8.39 -19.91 11.12
C GLU A 94 6.93 -19.67 10.70
N ILE A 95 6.45 -18.42 10.82
CA ILE A 95 5.08 -18.06 10.42
C ILE A 95 5.04 -17.94 8.89
N PRO A 96 4.16 -18.67 8.17
CA PRO A 96 3.98 -18.49 6.74
C PRO A 96 3.47 -17.09 6.41
N TYR A 97 4.07 -16.43 5.41
CA TYR A 97 3.69 -15.08 5.01
C TYR A 97 3.83 -14.88 3.49
N CYS A 98 3.09 -13.91 2.96
CA CYS A 98 3.18 -13.48 1.56
C CYS A 98 2.84 -11.99 1.44
N LEU A 99 3.15 -11.39 0.30
CA LEU A 99 2.71 -10.03 -0.03
C LEU A 99 1.43 -10.08 -0.86
N ALA A 100 0.43 -9.25 -0.52
CA ALA A 100 -0.80 -9.08 -1.31
C ALA A 100 -1.00 -7.60 -1.68
N THR A 101 -1.06 -7.26 -2.97
CA THR A 101 -1.13 -5.86 -3.46
C THR A 101 -2.05 -5.66 -4.66
N ASN A 102 -2.71 -4.49 -4.72
CA ASN A 102 -3.48 -4.04 -5.88
C ASN A 102 -2.60 -3.51 -7.02
N SER A 103 -1.29 -3.41 -6.79
CA SER A 103 -0.32 -3.09 -7.83
C SER A 103 -0.17 -4.28 -8.80
N SER A 104 0.17 -4.00 -10.06
CA SER A 104 0.57 -5.06 -11.00
C SER A 104 1.79 -5.82 -10.48
N ALA A 105 2.03 -7.03 -10.96
CA ALA A 105 3.23 -7.80 -10.61
C ALA A 105 4.50 -7.00 -10.97
N ILE A 106 4.53 -6.38 -12.15
CA ILE A 106 5.67 -5.59 -12.63
C ILE A 106 5.97 -4.45 -11.65
N THR A 107 4.95 -3.67 -11.29
CA THR A 107 5.09 -2.56 -10.34
C THR A 107 5.52 -3.04 -8.96
N ALA A 108 4.95 -4.16 -8.48
CA ALA A 108 5.31 -4.72 -7.17
C ALA A 108 6.78 -5.13 -7.11
N TYR A 109 7.27 -5.88 -8.11
CA TYR A 109 8.66 -6.28 -8.18
C TYR A 109 9.60 -5.08 -8.33
N GLU A 110 9.24 -4.11 -9.17
CA GLU A 110 10.02 -2.89 -9.37
C GLU A 110 10.16 -2.09 -8.06
N CYS A 111 9.06 -1.87 -7.33
CA CYS A 111 9.10 -1.16 -6.04
C CYS A 111 9.95 -1.91 -4.99
N LEU A 112 9.82 -3.24 -4.91
CA LEU A 112 10.62 -4.03 -3.98
C LEU A 112 12.12 -4.03 -4.36
N GLU A 113 12.43 -3.96 -5.66
CA GLU A 113 13.81 -3.83 -6.15
C GLU A 113 14.41 -2.47 -5.80
N PHE A 114 13.68 -1.36 -6.02
CA PHE A 114 14.11 -0.03 -5.59
C PHE A 114 14.26 0.12 -4.07
N ALA A 115 13.55 -0.70 -3.30
CA ALA A 115 13.69 -0.78 -1.85
C ALA A 115 14.76 -1.76 -1.37
N GLY A 116 15.37 -2.54 -2.27
CA GLY A 116 16.39 -3.55 -1.92
C GLY A 116 15.86 -4.78 -1.16
N ILE A 117 14.55 -5.05 -1.21
CA ILE A 117 13.89 -6.14 -0.46
C ILE A 117 13.10 -7.12 -1.35
N LYS A 118 13.46 -7.20 -2.63
CA LYS A 118 12.86 -8.12 -3.61
C LYS A 118 12.75 -9.57 -3.12
N GLU A 119 13.76 -10.03 -2.40
CA GLU A 119 13.86 -11.42 -1.93
C GLU A 119 13.14 -11.68 -0.59
N VAL A 120 12.56 -10.66 0.05
CA VAL A 120 11.86 -10.83 1.35
C VAL A 120 10.61 -11.70 1.20
N PHE A 121 9.89 -11.56 0.09
CA PHE A 121 8.65 -12.29 -0.17
C PHE A 121 8.88 -13.37 -1.23
N SER A 122 8.84 -14.64 -0.80
CA SER A 122 8.85 -15.79 -1.72
C SER A 122 7.56 -15.90 -2.54
N THR A 123 6.45 -15.37 -2.01
CA THR A 123 5.13 -15.38 -2.64
C THR A 123 4.56 -13.96 -2.68
N ILE A 124 4.17 -13.52 -3.88
CA ILE A 124 3.54 -12.22 -4.12
C ILE A 124 2.24 -12.45 -4.90
N ILE A 125 1.13 -11.99 -4.33
CA ILE A 125 -0.18 -11.92 -4.97
C ILE A 125 -0.41 -10.47 -5.38
N SER A 126 -0.37 -10.23 -6.67
CA SER A 126 -0.59 -8.94 -7.30
C SER A 126 -2.00 -8.85 -7.88
N ARG A 127 -2.34 -7.67 -8.41
CA ARG A 127 -3.58 -7.48 -9.17
C ARG A 127 -3.73 -8.48 -10.31
N ASP A 128 -2.64 -8.88 -10.95
CA ASP A 128 -2.65 -9.77 -12.10
C ASP A 128 -3.01 -11.23 -11.74
N ASN A 129 -3.01 -11.56 -10.45
CA ASN A 129 -3.28 -12.91 -9.97
C ASN A 129 -4.76 -13.19 -9.67
N VAL A 130 -5.64 -12.18 -9.72
CA VAL A 130 -7.05 -12.31 -9.32
C VAL A 130 -7.99 -11.65 -10.32
N ASP A 131 -9.25 -12.06 -10.34
CA ASP A 131 -10.25 -11.43 -11.22
C ASP A 131 -10.64 -10.05 -10.71
N TYR A 132 -10.75 -9.89 -9.39
CA TYR A 132 -11.10 -8.64 -8.73
C TYR A 132 -10.07 -8.24 -7.67
N GLY A 133 -9.52 -7.03 -7.79
CA GLY A 133 -8.64 -6.47 -6.77
C GLY A 133 -9.42 -5.99 -5.55
N LYS A 134 -8.72 -5.56 -4.49
CA LYS A 134 -9.31 -4.91 -3.31
C LYS A 134 -10.22 -3.75 -3.76
N PRO A 135 -11.45 -3.62 -3.23
CA PRO A 135 -11.96 -4.24 -2.00
C PRO A 135 -12.62 -5.63 -2.16
N ALA A 136 -12.48 -6.30 -3.30
CA ALA A 136 -12.89 -7.70 -3.39
C ALA A 136 -11.95 -8.61 -2.55
N PRO A 137 -12.46 -9.72 -1.97
CA PRO A 137 -11.68 -10.57 -1.07
C PRO A 137 -10.69 -11.49 -1.79
N ASP A 138 -10.79 -11.60 -3.12
CA ASP A 138 -10.09 -12.58 -3.97
C ASP A 138 -8.59 -12.65 -3.69
N ILE A 139 -7.95 -11.50 -3.47
CA ILE A 139 -6.50 -11.42 -3.25
C ILE A 139 -6.08 -12.10 -1.95
N PHE A 140 -6.86 -11.96 -0.88
CA PHE A 140 -6.57 -12.56 0.41
C PHE A 140 -7.00 -14.02 0.47
N LEU A 141 -8.11 -14.37 -0.19
CA LEU A 141 -8.51 -15.78 -0.35
C LEU A 141 -7.45 -16.58 -1.12
N LYS A 142 -6.90 -16.01 -2.19
CA LYS A 142 -5.81 -16.62 -2.96
C LYS A 142 -4.49 -16.69 -2.17
N ALA A 143 -4.17 -15.66 -1.39
CA ALA A 143 -3.03 -15.67 -0.50
C ALA A 143 -3.12 -16.79 0.54
N ALA A 144 -4.28 -16.93 1.19
CA ALA A 144 -4.55 -17.98 2.17
C ALA A 144 -4.43 -19.39 1.57
N ASP A 145 -4.99 -19.60 0.37
CA ASP A 145 -4.89 -20.85 -0.38
C ASP A 145 -3.43 -21.24 -0.67
N LEU A 146 -2.62 -20.29 -1.15
CA LEU A 146 -1.20 -20.52 -1.45
C LEU A 146 -0.32 -20.72 -0.22
N LEU A 147 -0.69 -20.12 0.92
CA LEU A 147 -0.04 -20.38 2.20
C LEU A 147 -0.51 -21.68 2.85
N GLU A 148 -1.52 -22.35 2.30
CA GLU A 148 -2.19 -23.51 2.90
C GLU A 148 -2.73 -23.23 4.32
N VAL A 149 -3.13 -21.98 4.58
CA VAL A 149 -3.70 -21.54 5.86
C VAL A 149 -5.17 -21.16 5.66
N PRO A 150 -6.11 -21.68 6.47
CA PRO A 150 -7.50 -21.23 6.41
C PRO A 150 -7.62 -19.72 6.65
N ILE A 151 -8.39 -19.01 5.82
CA ILE A 151 -8.49 -17.54 5.86
C ILE A 151 -8.82 -16.96 7.25
N HIS A 152 -9.65 -17.66 8.04
CA HIS A 152 -10.00 -17.26 9.41
C HIS A 152 -8.87 -17.42 10.44
N LYS A 153 -7.74 -18.01 10.04
CA LYS A 153 -6.49 -18.08 10.80
C LYS A 153 -5.41 -17.18 10.22
N CYS A 154 -5.69 -16.48 9.13
CA CYS A 154 -4.79 -15.49 8.55
C CYS A 154 -4.98 -14.15 9.27
N LEU A 155 -3.86 -13.46 9.45
CA LEU A 155 -3.81 -12.08 9.88
C LEU A 155 -3.39 -11.22 8.69
N VAL A 156 -4.19 -10.21 8.36
CA VAL A 156 -3.93 -9.23 7.29
C VAL A 156 -3.49 -7.93 7.92
N LEU A 157 -2.30 -7.46 7.54
CA LEU A 157 -1.83 -6.11 7.83
C LEU A 157 -2.18 -5.20 6.64
N GLU A 158 -2.82 -4.07 6.89
CA GLU A 158 -3.26 -3.13 5.85
C GLU A 158 -3.22 -1.68 6.32
N ASP A 159 -2.99 -0.75 5.40
CA ASP A 159 -2.99 0.69 5.66
C ASP A 159 -4.22 1.41 5.08
N SER A 160 -4.96 0.73 4.21
CA SER A 160 -6.03 1.33 3.39
C SER A 160 -7.42 0.78 3.73
N TYR A 161 -8.46 1.61 3.53
CA TYR A 161 -9.85 1.17 3.67
C TYR A 161 -10.18 0.00 2.73
N ALA A 162 -9.80 0.10 1.46
CA ALA A 162 -10.05 -0.96 0.48
C ALA A 162 -9.40 -2.30 0.90
N GLY A 163 -8.23 -2.25 1.53
CA GLY A 163 -7.57 -3.41 2.09
C GLY A 163 -8.29 -4.01 3.29
N ILE A 164 -8.67 -3.18 4.26
CA ILE A 164 -9.46 -3.63 5.42
C ILE A 164 -10.80 -4.21 4.98
N GLU A 165 -11.48 -3.58 4.02
CA GLU A 165 -12.74 -4.08 3.48
C GLU A 165 -12.58 -5.45 2.80
N ALA A 166 -11.52 -5.63 2.01
CA ALA A 166 -11.22 -6.92 1.40
C ALA A 166 -10.89 -7.99 2.46
N ALA A 167 -10.15 -7.66 3.52
CA ALA A 167 -9.81 -8.60 4.59
C ALA A 167 -11.06 -9.05 5.37
N SER A 168 -11.92 -8.09 5.72
CA SER A 168 -13.21 -8.34 6.38
C SER A 168 -14.11 -9.23 5.53
N ARG A 169 -14.25 -8.92 4.23
CA ARG A 169 -15.04 -9.74 3.28
C ARG A 169 -14.47 -11.15 3.09
N ALA A 170 -13.15 -11.32 3.21
CA ALA A 170 -12.50 -12.62 3.15
C ALA A 170 -12.70 -13.43 4.45
N GLY A 171 -13.06 -12.77 5.56
CA GLY A 171 -13.16 -13.39 6.89
C GLY A 171 -11.79 -13.59 7.56
N ALA A 172 -10.79 -12.78 7.20
CA ALA A 172 -9.50 -12.74 7.88
C ALA A 172 -9.53 -11.77 9.07
N PHE A 173 -8.67 -12.01 10.06
CA PHE A 173 -8.40 -11.03 11.10
C PHE A 173 -7.55 -9.90 10.51
N SER A 174 -7.92 -8.65 10.75
CA SER A 174 -7.35 -7.49 10.09
C SER A 174 -6.78 -6.50 11.10
N VAL A 175 -5.54 -6.07 10.85
CA VAL A 175 -4.88 -5.00 11.60
C VAL A 175 -4.68 -3.81 10.68
N LEU A 176 -5.32 -2.69 11.01
CA LEU A 176 -5.08 -1.42 10.35
C LEU A 176 -3.81 -0.77 10.92
N VAL A 177 -2.84 -0.53 10.05
CA VAL A 177 -1.59 0.20 10.33
C VAL A 177 -1.55 1.40 9.39
N PRO A 178 -2.08 2.57 9.80
CA PRO A 178 -2.19 3.71 8.92
C PRO A 178 -0.85 4.24 8.44
N SER A 179 -0.82 4.70 7.19
CA SER A 179 0.32 5.40 6.61
C SER A 179 0.20 6.94 6.72
N LEU A 180 0.88 7.70 5.85
CA LEU A 180 0.90 9.16 5.85
C LEU A 180 -0.36 9.72 5.21
N GLY A 181 -1.48 9.71 5.94
CA GLY A 181 -2.74 10.20 5.40
C GLY A 181 -3.83 10.44 6.45
N LEU A 182 -4.99 10.89 5.97
CA LEU A 182 -6.22 10.83 6.75
C LEU A 182 -6.66 9.38 6.83
N ILE A 183 -6.91 8.91 8.05
CA ILE A 183 -7.44 7.57 8.28
C ILE A 183 -8.91 7.60 7.92
N ASP A 184 -9.35 6.70 7.04
CA ASP A 184 -10.76 6.55 6.72
C ASP A 184 -11.49 6.04 7.98
N PRO A 185 -12.50 6.76 8.51
CA PRO A 185 -13.27 6.29 9.66
C PRO A 185 -13.90 4.92 9.45
N LEU A 186 -14.28 4.58 8.21
CA LEU A 186 -14.84 3.27 7.88
C LEU A 186 -13.80 2.15 8.01
N ALA A 187 -12.51 2.44 7.80
CA ALA A 187 -11.45 1.46 8.03
C ALA A 187 -11.30 1.16 9.53
N ILE A 188 -11.41 2.19 10.38
CA ILE A 188 -11.33 2.05 11.84
C ILE A 188 -12.51 1.23 12.37
N GLU A 189 -13.72 1.52 11.87
CA GLU A 189 -14.93 0.78 12.28
C GLU A 189 -14.91 -0.69 11.83
N LEU A 190 -14.22 -1.00 10.74
CA LEU A 190 -14.24 -2.32 10.11
C LEU A 190 -13.07 -3.22 10.49
N CYS A 191 -11.91 -2.66 10.84
CA CYS A 191 -10.74 -3.45 11.25
C CYS A 191 -10.95 -4.10 12.62
N ASP A 192 -10.31 -5.25 12.86
CA ASP A 192 -10.39 -5.91 14.16
C ASP A 192 -9.55 -5.17 15.21
N VAL A 193 -8.37 -4.69 14.80
CA VAL A 193 -7.46 -3.93 15.65
C VAL A 193 -6.78 -2.84 14.82
N MET A 194 -6.54 -1.69 15.45
CA MET A 194 -5.74 -0.61 14.88
C MET A 194 -4.43 -0.48 15.65
N MET A 195 -3.32 -0.39 14.92
CA MET A 195 -1.98 -0.16 15.46
C MET A 195 -1.42 1.14 14.90
N THR A 196 -0.55 1.79 15.66
CA THR A 196 0.04 3.09 15.24
C THR A 196 1.16 2.92 14.22
N ASP A 197 1.89 1.81 14.29
CA ASP A 197 3.00 1.47 13.40
C ASP A 197 3.32 -0.04 13.49
N LEU A 198 4.32 -0.48 12.72
CA LEU A 198 4.75 -1.87 12.69
C LEU A 198 5.51 -2.32 13.95
N TYR A 199 6.08 -1.40 14.74
CA TYR A 199 6.67 -1.76 16.04
C TYR A 199 5.60 -2.17 17.04
N HIS A 200 4.51 -1.40 17.12
CA HIS A 200 3.38 -1.74 17.98
C HIS A 200 2.65 -3.00 17.48
N THR A 201 2.59 -3.20 16.16
CA THR A 201 2.11 -4.45 15.57
C THR A 201 2.97 -5.63 16.00
N LEU A 202 4.30 -5.50 15.96
CA LEU A 202 5.22 -6.53 16.43
C LEU A 202 5.03 -6.84 17.93
N ASP A 203 4.90 -5.82 18.77
CA ASP A 203 4.69 -6.01 20.21
C ASP A 203 3.34 -6.71 20.48
N TYR A 204 2.29 -6.35 19.74
CA TYR A 204 1.01 -7.05 19.79
C TYR A 204 1.14 -8.54 19.45
N LEU A 205 1.84 -8.89 18.37
CA LEU A 205 2.05 -10.29 17.97
C LEU A 205 2.89 -11.09 18.96
N LYS A 206 3.74 -10.44 19.75
CA LYS A 206 4.48 -11.08 20.85
C LYS A 206 3.61 -11.37 22.08
N CYS A 207 2.56 -10.58 22.31
CA CYS A 207 1.69 -10.68 23.48
C CYS A 207 0.51 -11.63 23.31
N GLU A 208 0.01 -11.84 22.08
CA GLU A 208 -1.10 -12.76 21.76
C GLU A 208 -0.69 -14.26 21.75
N ARG A 209 0.42 -14.61 22.42
CA ARG A 209 0.94 -15.97 22.55
C ARG A 209 1.04 -16.38 24.01
#